data_AF-A0A3C1YJA7-F1
#
_entry.id   AF-A0A3C1YJA7-F1
#
_cell.length_a   1.000
_cell.length_b   1.000
_cell.length_c   1.000
_cell.angle_alpha   90.00
_cell.angle_beta   90.00
_cell.angle_gamma   90.00
#
_symmetry.space_group_name_H-M   'P 1'
#
loop_
_entity.id
_entity.type
_entity.pdbx_description
1 polymer ?
#
loop_
_entity_poly.entity_id
_entity_poly.type
_entity_poly.pdbx_seq_one_letter_code
_entity_poly.pdbx_strand_id
1 'polypeptide(L)' 'MNQAEFGDITKEEYLALAQELVDTPGSQVLTKNNDDGDTLFYDPDTNSFAVVSGDGYLRTFFKPSAGQKYFDKQ' A
#
# COMPACT_ATOMS: atom_id res chain seq x y z
N MET A 1 5.97 8.65 10.58
CA MET A 1 5.30 8.38 9.29
C MET A 1 6.13 9.09 8.22
N ASN A 2 6.72 8.34 7.28
CA ASN A 2 7.75 8.85 6.38
C ASN A 2 7.12 9.53 5.15
N GLN A 3 6.85 10.83 5.26
CA GLN A 3 6.38 11.67 4.14
C GLN A 3 7.43 11.81 3.00
N ALA A 4 8.70 11.48 3.26
CA ALA A 4 9.80 11.70 2.32
C ALA A 4 9.72 10.87 1.01
N GLU A 5 8.99 9.75 0.99
CA GLU A 5 8.96 8.82 -0.16
C GLU A 5 7.97 9.27 -1.27
N PHE A 6 7.07 10.22 -0.97
CA PHE A 6 6.09 10.76 -1.93
C PHE A 6 6.25 12.27 -2.19
N GLY A 7 7.19 12.95 -1.53
CA GLY A 7 7.34 14.41 -1.57
C GLY A 7 6.51 15.14 -0.52
N ASP A 8 6.32 16.46 -0.66
CA ASP A 8 5.42 17.27 0.18
C ASP A 8 3.96 16.97 -0.17
N ILE A 9 3.48 15.79 0.23
CA ILE A 9 2.06 15.44 0.12
C ILE A 9 1.33 15.69 1.44
N THR A 10 0.11 16.20 1.33
CA THR A 10 -0.80 16.37 2.46
C THR A 10 -1.30 15.01 2.97
N LYS A 11 -1.85 14.99 4.19
CA LYS A 11 -2.50 13.78 4.73
C LYS A 11 -3.68 13.32 3.87
N GLU A 12 -4.38 14.26 3.25
CA GLU A 12 -5.52 13.98 2.36
C GLU A 12 -5.05 13.31 1.07
N GLU A 13 -3.98 13.81 0.45
CA GLU A 13 -3.36 13.18 -0.72
C GLU A 13 -2.81 11.79 -0.40
N TYR A 14 -2.20 11.62 0.77
CA TYR A 14 -1.74 10.31 1.24
C TYR A 14 -2.88 9.30 1.33
N LEU A 15 -4.02 9.69 1.92
CA LEU A 15 -5.20 8.84 2.02
C LEU A 15 -5.83 8.58 0.65
N ALA A 16 -5.87 9.59 -0.23
CA ALA A 16 -6.40 9.43 -1.58
C ALA A 16 -5.59 8.42 -2.40
N LEU A 17 -4.26 8.51 -2.36
CA LEU A 17 -3.37 7.57 -3.05
C LEU A 17 -3.50 6.14 -2.49
N ALA A 18 -3.59 6.01 -1.16
CA ALA A 18 -3.81 4.70 -0.55
C ALA A 18 -5.18 4.11 -0.93
N GLN A 19 -6.22 4.94 -0.99
CA GLN A 19 -7.55 4.53 -1.40
C GLN A 19 -7.59 4.12 -2.88
N GLU A 20 -6.90 4.86 -3.75
CA GLU A 20 -6.75 4.52 -5.17
C GLU A 20 -6.07 3.15 -5.35
N LEU A 21 -4.98 2.90 -4.59
CA LEU A 21 -4.30 1.60 -4.61
C LEU A 21 -5.22 0.45 -4.17
N VAL A 22 -6.06 0.68 -3.17
CA VAL A 22 -6.99 -0.34 -2.64
C VAL A 22 -8.19 -0.57 -3.56
N ASP A 23 -8.66 0.47 -4.26
CA ASP A 23 -9.77 0.38 -5.23
C ASP A 23 -9.32 -0.22 -6.58
N THR A 24 -8.00 -0.21 -6.84
CA THR A 24 -7.45 -0.74 -8.08
C THR A 24 -7.66 -2.26 -8.17
N PRO A 25 -8.18 -2.77 -9.31
CA PRO A 25 -8.47 -4.19 -9.48
C PRO A 25 -7.19 -5.05 -9.45
N GLY A 26 -7.32 -6.24 -8.87
CA GLY A 26 -6.19 -7.17 -8.60
C GLY A 26 -5.46 -7.73 -9.82
N SER A 27 -5.86 -7.39 -11.05
CA SER A 27 -5.07 -7.65 -12.25
C SER A 27 -3.86 -6.73 -12.38
N GLN A 28 -3.89 -5.56 -11.72
CA GLN A 28 -2.81 -4.58 -11.71
C GLN A 28 -2.10 -4.53 -10.35
N VAL A 29 -2.83 -4.77 -9.26
CA VAL A 29 -2.30 -4.76 -7.90
C VAL A 29 -2.21 -6.17 -7.34
N LEU A 30 -1.05 -6.51 -6.79
CA LEU A 30 -0.87 -7.74 -6.04
C LEU A 30 -1.53 -7.60 -4.67
N THR A 31 -2.35 -8.59 -4.29
CA THR A 31 -3.05 -8.60 -3.01
C THR A 31 -2.72 -9.86 -2.22
N LYS A 32 -2.46 -9.72 -0.92
CA LYS A 32 -2.19 -10.86 0.00
C LYS A 32 -2.81 -10.60 1.37
N ASN A 33 -3.32 -11.63 2.03
CA ASN A 33 -3.70 -11.57 3.44
C ASN A 33 -2.57 -12.07 4.34
N ASN A 34 -2.32 -11.40 5.46
CA ASN A 34 -1.39 -11.86 6.49
C ASN A 34 -2.11 -12.62 7.62
N ASP A 35 -1.35 -13.25 8.52
CA ASP A 35 -1.89 -13.98 9.67
C ASP A 35 -2.63 -13.08 10.69
N ASP A 36 -2.33 -11.78 10.72
CA ASP A 36 -3.02 -10.78 11.55
C ASP A 36 -4.41 -10.37 11.00
N GLY A 37 -4.81 -10.89 9.84
CA GLY A 37 -6.09 -10.56 9.21
C GLY A 37 -6.10 -9.23 8.47
N ASP A 38 -4.93 -8.66 8.20
CA ASP A 38 -4.77 -7.51 7.33
C ASP A 38 -4.69 -7.95 5.85
N THR A 39 -5.00 -7.01 4.97
CA THR A 39 -4.84 -7.14 3.51
C THR A 39 -3.74 -6.20 3.04
N LEU A 40 -2.75 -6.77 2.37
CA LEU A 40 -1.61 -6.10 1.79
C LEU A 40 -1.87 -5.89 0.30
N PHE A 41 -1.56 -4.70 -0.18
CA PHE A 41 -1.71 -4.29 -1.58
C PHE A 41 -0.36 -3.79 -2.08
N TYR A 42 0.04 -4.23 -3.27
CA TYR A 42 1.25 -3.77 -3.92
C TYR A 42 1.03 -3.53 -5.42
N ASP A 43 1.32 -2.32 -5.87
CA ASP A 43 1.34 -1.96 -7.28
C ASP A 43 2.79 -1.96 -7.80
N PRO A 44 3.16 -2.88 -8.72
CA PRO A 44 4.49 -2.90 -9.34
C PRO A 44 4.75 -1.71 -10.27
N ASP A 45 3.71 -1.07 -10.83
CA ASP A 45 3.87 0.05 -11.77
C ASP A 45 4.29 1.33 -11.04
N THR A 46 3.61 1.66 -9.94
CA THR A 46 3.91 2.85 -9.13
C THR A 46 4.88 2.57 -7.97
N ASN A 47 5.23 1.30 -7.76
CA ASN A 47 5.97 0.79 -6.61
C ASN A 47 5.30 1.19 -5.27
N SER A 48 3.98 1.18 -5.21
CA SER A 48 3.21 1.59 -4.03
C SER A 48 2.77 0.38 -3.23
N PHE A 49 2.86 0.46 -1.91
CA PHE A 49 2.48 -0.60 -0.98
C PHE A 49 1.54 -0.05 0.10
N ALA A 50 0.41 -0.72 0.34
CA ALA A 50 -0.52 -0.42 1.42
C ALA A 50 -0.83 -1.65 2.27
N VAL A 51 -1.18 -1.42 3.53
CA VAL A 51 -1.75 -2.43 4.43
C VAL A 51 -3.03 -1.89 5.01
N VAL A 52 -4.11 -2.65 4.86
CA VAL A 52 -5.44 -2.33 5.37
C VAL A 52 -5.84 -3.40 6.37
N SER A 53 -6.36 -3.00 7.53
CA SER A 53 -6.89 -3.97 8.50
C SER A 53 -8.14 -4.67 7.99
N GLY A 54 -8.49 -5.82 8.58
CA GLY A 54 -9.76 -6.49 8.29
C GLY A 54 -11.01 -5.61 8.49
N ASP A 55 -10.92 -4.58 9.33
CA ASP A 55 -11.96 -3.58 9.57
C ASP A 55 -11.94 -2.39 8.55
N GLY A 56 -11.04 -2.42 7.56
CA GLY A 56 -10.96 -1.41 6.50
C GLY A 56 -10.11 -0.18 6.84
N TYR A 57 -9.35 -0.18 7.94
CA TYR A 57 -8.49 0.95 8.29
C TYR A 57 -7.12 0.84 7.64
N LEU A 58 -6.68 1.91 6.97
CA LEU A 58 -5.33 2.02 6.46
C LEU A 58 -4.33 2.03 7.62
N ARG A 59 -3.47 1.01 7.69
CA ARG A 59 -2.39 0.92 8.68
C ARG A 59 -1.13 1.63 8.20
N THR A 60 -0.76 1.42 6.95
CA THR A 60 0.42 2.04 6.35
C THR A 60 0.29 2.10 4.84
N PHE A 61 0.97 3.07 4.24
CA PHE A 61 1.14 3.27 2.82
C PHE A 61 2.51 3.91 2.56
N PHE A 62 3.34 3.28 1.71
CA PHE A 62 4.68 3.75 1.36
C PHE A 62 5.20 3.07 0.08
N LYS A 63 6.35 3.52 -0.42
CA LYS A 63 7.04 2.87 -1.55
C LYS A 63 8.19 2.01 -1.03
N PRO A 64 8.16 0.68 -1.13
CA PRO A 64 9.24 -0.13 -0.61
C PRO A 64 10.51 0.03 -1.44
N SER A 65 11.66 0.26 -0.79
CA SER A 65 12.95 0.38 -1.49
C SER A 65 13.38 -0.92 -2.19
N ALA A 66 12.89 -2.07 -1.73
CA ALA A 66 13.13 -3.37 -2.35
C ALA A 66 12.07 -3.76 -3.41
N GLY A 67 11.11 -2.88 -3.67
CA GLY A 67 10.02 -3.10 -4.61
C GLY A 67 9.21 -4.35 -4.33
N GLN A 68 8.88 -5.11 -5.37
CA GLN A 68 8.08 -6.33 -5.27
C GLN A 68 8.68 -7.36 -4.31
N LYS A 69 10.02 -7.42 -4.19
CA LYS A 69 10.68 -8.32 -3.23
C LYS A 69 10.33 -7.99 -1.78
N TYR A 70 9.89 -6.77 -1.48
CA TYR A 70 9.37 -6.44 -0.16
C TYR A 70 8.00 -7.09 0.04
N PHE A 71 7.10 -6.95 -0.93
CA PHE A 71 5.78 -7.58 -0.92
C PHE A 71 5.87 -9.10 -0.81
N ASP A 72 6.76 -9.74 -1.58
CA ASP A 72 6.95 -11.20 -1.56
C ASP A 72 7.44 -11.73 -0.19
N LYS A 73 8.00 -10.85 0.66
CA LYS A 73 8.51 -11.20 1.99
C LYS A 73 7.51 -10.98 3.11
N GLN A 74 6.49 -10.16 2.90
CA GLN A 74 5.36 -10.03 3.82
C GLN A 74 4.48 -11.26 3.68
#